data_AF-A0A0G0DCK3-F1
#
_entry.id   AF-A0A0G0DCK3-F1
#
_cell.length_a   1.000
_cell.length_b   1.000
_cell.length_c   1.000
_cell.angle_alpha   90.00
_cell.angle_beta   90.00
_cell.angle_gamma   90.00
#
_symmetry.space_group_name_H-M   'P 1'
#
loop_
_entity.id
_entity.type
_entity.pdbx_description
1 polymer ?
#
loop_
_entity_poly.entity_id
_entity_poly.type
_entity_poly.pdbx_seq_one_letter_code
_entity_poly.pdbx_strand_id
1 'polypeptide(L)'
;MNNFNQINNDLQAKKIIKKQLGRIYCPRCERKHYIKLLKDKRYYCSKCRYKFSLQVLLGFKHSKLSYLQVLRLIDCFTKNTPLKLACDLSLISYPSLRSNYTRLRLLLPKTKDKLVGDIIVDEAFVGKRKNNNQAIVMGAVNREFNKIHLEIVPDREQDSLEAFLLKYVDINSFITTDAWSSYYDITYYGYGHRIENHSRFQLKYSCPIERVWALFKTFLKRTSSYLERKTV
;
A
#
# COMPACT_ATOMS: atom_id res chain seq x y z
N MET A 1 -18.82 10.90 0.71
CA MET A 1 -18.50 9.53 1.18
C MET A 1 -19.65 9.05 2.04
N ASN A 2 -20.25 7.89 1.75
CA ASN A 2 -21.43 7.39 2.49
C ASN A 2 -21.07 7.15 3.96
N ASN A 3 -21.90 7.62 4.88
CA ASN A 3 -21.71 7.44 6.30
C ASN A 3 -22.08 5.99 6.67
N PHE A 4 -21.12 5.06 6.55
CA PHE A 4 -21.30 3.62 6.79
C PHE A 4 -21.77 3.31 8.23
N ASN A 5 -21.71 4.29 9.13
CA ASN A 5 -22.21 4.22 10.52
C ASN A 5 -23.72 4.02 10.63
N GLN A 6 -24.51 4.31 9.58
CA GLN A 6 -25.97 4.10 9.60
C GLN A 6 -26.38 2.68 9.18
N ILE A 7 -25.43 1.83 8.75
CA ILE A 7 -25.73 0.48 8.27
C ILE A 7 -25.68 -0.49 9.45
N ASN A 8 -26.84 -1.01 9.83
CA ASN A 8 -26.98 -1.89 10.99
C ASN A 8 -27.26 -3.35 10.62
N ASN A 9 -27.52 -3.66 9.35
CA ASN A 9 -27.78 -5.04 8.93
C ASN A 9 -27.03 -5.47 7.66
N ASP A 10 -26.82 -6.78 7.56
CA ASP A 10 -26.06 -7.42 6.49
C ASP A 10 -26.75 -7.28 5.12
N LEU A 11 -28.08 -7.24 5.10
CA LEU A 11 -28.87 -7.11 3.87
C LEU A 11 -28.69 -5.73 3.22
N GLN A 12 -28.71 -4.66 4.01
CA GLN A 12 -28.42 -3.29 3.58
C GLN A 12 -26.99 -3.20 3.07
N ALA A 13 -26.02 -3.75 3.81
CA ALA A 13 -24.62 -3.80 3.37
C ALA A 13 -24.48 -4.47 2.00
N LYS A 14 -25.13 -5.63 1.80
CA LYS A 14 -25.14 -6.35 0.52
C LYS A 14 -25.77 -5.53 -0.61
N LYS A 15 -26.86 -4.79 -0.36
CA LYS A 15 -27.49 -3.92 -1.36
C LYS A 15 -26.54 -2.79 -1.78
N ILE A 16 -25.86 -2.16 -0.84
CA ILE A 16 -24.90 -1.08 -1.11
C ILE A 16 -23.73 -1.61 -1.94
N ILE A 17 -23.16 -2.77 -1.56
CA ILE A 17 -22.09 -3.43 -2.32
C ILE A 17 -22.53 -3.69 -3.76
N LYS A 18 -23.73 -4.25 -3.97
CA LYS A 18 -24.25 -4.51 -5.31
C LYS A 18 -24.39 -3.22 -6.13
N LYS A 19 -24.88 -2.15 -5.50
CA LYS A 19 -25.02 -0.83 -6.16
C LYS A 19 -23.66 -0.30 -6.61
N GLN A 20 -22.62 -0.40 -5.76
CA GLN A 20 -21.27 0.07 -6.07
C GLN A 20 -20.54 -0.79 -7.11
N LEU A 21 -20.73 -2.11 -7.07
CA LEU A 21 -20.16 -3.01 -8.09
C LEU A 21 -20.83 -2.89 -9.46
N GLY A 22 -22.05 -2.34 -9.51
CA GLY A 22 -22.84 -2.23 -10.74
C GLY A 22 -23.12 -3.60 -11.36
N ARG A 23 -22.76 -3.78 -12.63
CA ARG A 23 -23.01 -5.02 -13.37
C ARG A 23 -21.99 -6.10 -12.99
N ILE A 24 -22.50 -7.14 -12.34
CA ILE A 24 -21.73 -8.30 -11.90
C ILE A 24 -21.08 -9.03 -13.08
N TYR A 25 -19.81 -9.36 -12.95
CA TYR A 25 -19.01 -10.08 -13.92
C TYR A 25 -18.41 -11.35 -13.32
N CYS A 26 -17.94 -12.28 -14.16
CA CYS A 26 -17.26 -13.47 -13.68
C CYS A 26 -15.81 -13.14 -13.29
N PRO A 27 -15.35 -13.45 -12.07
CA PRO A 27 -13.95 -13.19 -11.68
C PRO A 27 -12.92 -14.07 -12.39
N ARG A 28 -13.34 -15.10 -13.16
CA ARG A 28 -12.43 -16.01 -13.88
C ARG A 28 -12.31 -15.68 -15.36
N CYS A 29 -13.41 -15.29 -16.00
CA CYS A 29 -13.43 -15.04 -17.45
C CYS A 29 -13.87 -13.62 -17.81
N GLU A 30 -14.10 -12.76 -16.81
CA GLU A 30 -14.41 -11.31 -16.91
C GLU A 30 -15.68 -10.94 -17.71
N ARG A 31 -16.36 -11.93 -18.29
CA ARG A 31 -17.61 -11.73 -19.04
C ARG A 31 -18.79 -11.44 -18.11
N LYS A 32 -19.63 -10.49 -18.56
CA LYS A 32 -20.85 -10.02 -17.87
C LYS A 32 -22.14 -10.71 -18.32
N HIS A 33 -22.18 -11.23 -19.55
CA HIS A 33 -23.42 -11.74 -20.18
C HIS A 33 -23.83 -13.13 -19.72
N TYR A 34 -22.89 -13.92 -19.19
CA TYR A 34 -23.09 -15.33 -18.87
C TYR A 34 -23.40 -15.58 -17.39
N ILE A 35 -23.75 -14.54 -16.63
CA ILE A 35 -23.93 -14.62 -15.18
C ILE A 35 -25.38 -14.90 -14.84
N LYS A 36 -25.60 -15.94 -14.03
CA LYS A 36 -26.90 -16.34 -13.47
C LYS A 36 -26.84 -16.29 -11.94
N LEU A 37 -27.92 -15.84 -11.30
CA LEU A 37 -28.08 -15.94 -9.84
C LEU A 37 -28.73 -17.29 -9.51
N LEU A 38 -28.08 -18.07 -8.64
CA LEU A 38 -28.58 -19.35 -8.17
C LEU A 38 -29.50 -19.20 -6.95
N LYS A 39 -30.27 -20.26 -6.64
CA LYS A 39 -31.18 -20.32 -5.48
C LYS A 39 -30.45 -20.09 -4.15
N ASP A 40 -29.20 -20.56 -4.03
CA ASP A 40 -28.34 -20.37 -2.85
C ASP A 40 -27.72 -18.95 -2.75
N LYS A 41 -28.22 -17.99 -3.55
CA LYS A 41 -27.78 -16.60 -3.63
C LYS A 41 -26.32 -16.42 -4.08
N ARG A 42 -25.70 -17.47 -4.66
CA ARG A 42 -24.41 -17.40 -5.36
C ARG A 42 -24.59 -17.11 -6.85
N TYR A 43 -23.53 -16.63 -7.48
CA TYR A 43 -23.46 -16.38 -8.90
C TYR A 43 -22.81 -17.55 -9.62
N TYR A 44 -23.32 -17.86 -10.81
CA TYR A 44 -22.80 -18.90 -11.68
C TYR A 44 -22.53 -18.32 -13.06
N CYS A 45 -21.33 -18.57 -13.58
CA CYS A 45 -21.00 -18.24 -14.97
C CYS A 45 -21.26 -19.47 -15.85
N SER A 46 -22.17 -19.38 -16.82
CA SER A 46 -22.46 -20.49 -17.74
C SER A 46 -21.31 -20.77 -18.72
N LYS A 47 -20.43 -19.80 -19.00
CA LYS A 47 -19.30 -19.99 -19.93
C LYS A 47 -18.15 -20.80 -19.31
N CYS A 48 -17.68 -20.42 -18.13
CA CYS A 48 -16.55 -21.09 -17.46
C CYS A 48 -16.97 -22.01 -16.31
N ARG A 49 -18.29 -22.19 -16.13
CA ARG A 49 -18.93 -23.02 -15.08
C ARG A 49 -18.52 -22.66 -13.65
N TYR A 50 -17.99 -21.46 -13.43
CA TYR A 50 -17.50 -21.03 -12.12
C TYR A 50 -18.63 -20.52 -11.22
N LYS A 51 -18.70 -21.03 -9.99
CA LYS A 51 -19.61 -20.57 -8.93
C LYS A 51 -18.86 -19.64 -7.97
N PHE A 52 -19.43 -18.48 -7.67
CA PHE A 52 -18.80 -17.48 -6.80
C PHE A 52 -19.81 -16.64 -6.01
N SER A 53 -19.37 -16.04 -4.90
CA SER A 53 -20.17 -15.09 -4.11
C SER A 53 -19.75 -13.65 -4.42
N LEU A 54 -20.53 -12.67 -3.96
CA LEU A 54 -20.15 -11.25 -4.06
C LEU A 54 -18.82 -10.95 -3.36
N GLN A 55 -18.52 -11.64 -2.26
CA GLN A 55 -17.27 -11.44 -1.53
C GLN A 55 -16.04 -11.76 -2.36
N VAL A 56 -16.14 -12.70 -3.31
CA VAL A 56 -15.04 -13.00 -4.23
C VAL A 56 -14.69 -11.78 -5.09
N LEU A 57 -15.70 -11.02 -5.52
CA LEU A 57 -15.49 -9.79 -6.30
C LEU A 57 -14.88 -8.66 -5.49
N LEU A 58 -15.06 -8.69 -4.17
CA LEU A 58 -14.44 -7.74 -3.24
C LEU A 58 -13.04 -8.18 -2.79
N GLY A 59 -12.52 -9.31 -3.29
CA GLY A 59 -11.24 -9.88 -2.88
C GLY A 59 -11.25 -10.61 -1.53
N PHE A 60 -12.44 -10.87 -0.96
CA PHE A 60 -12.63 -11.62 0.29
C PHE A 60 -12.98 -13.09 0.03
N LYS A 61 -12.27 -13.74 -0.90
CA LYS A 61 -12.48 -15.15 -1.23
C LYS A 61 -12.26 -16.03 0.03
N HIS A 62 -13.17 -16.99 0.27
CA HIS A 62 -13.17 -17.87 1.45
C HIS A 62 -13.26 -17.18 2.81
N SER A 63 -13.58 -15.89 2.86
CA SER A 63 -13.83 -15.19 4.12
C SER A 63 -15.11 -15.68 4.77
N LYS A 64 -15.11 -15.80 6.10
CA LYS A 64 -16.33 -16.04 6.91
C LYS A 64 -16.98 -14.74 7.38
N LEU A 65 -16.43 -13.59 6.99
CA LEU A 65 -16.95 -12.28 7.38
C LEU A 65 -18.33 -12.03 6.76
N SER A 66 -19.20 -11.33 7.48
CA SER A 66 -20.45 -10.82 6.93
C SER A 66 -20.19 -9.65 5.97
N TYR A 67 -21.16 -9.29 5.12
CA TYR A 67 -21.06 -8.11 4.26
C TYR A 67 -20.96 -6.82 5.08
N LEU A 68 -21.64 -6.75 6.23
CA LEU A 68 -21.51 -5.62 7.15
C LEU A 68 -20.08 -5.51 7.70
N GLN A 69 -19.50 -6.62 8.15
CA GLN A 69 -18.12 -6.67 8.61
C GLN A 69 -17.13 -6.27 7.51
N VAL A 70 -17.34 -6.73 6.27
CA VAL A 70 -16.51 -6.34 5.12
C VAL A 70 -16.58 -4.84 4.85
N LEU A 71 -17.78 -4.23 4.88
CA LEU A 71 -17.91 -2.78 4.69
C LEU A 71 -17.23 -1.99 5.81
N ARG A 72 -17.43 -2.37 7.06
CA ARG A 72 -16.77 -1.71 8.21
C ARG A 72 -15.26 -1.85 8.14
N LEU A 73 -14.77 -3.02 7.74
CA LEU A 73 -13.34 -3.27 7.53
C LEU A 73 -12.78 -2.37 6.43
N ILE A 74 -13.45 -2.26 5.28
CA ILE A 74 -13.04 -1.37 4.19
C ILE A 74 -13.08 0.10 4.65
N ASP A 75 -14.14 0.52 5.35
CA ASP A 75 -14.25 1.90 5.87
C ASP A 75 -13.11 2.23 6.85
N CYS A 76 -12.84 1.34 7.82
CA CYS A 76 -11.72 1.49 8.75
C CYS A 76 -10.37 1.52 8.02
N PHE A 77 -10.20 0.72 6.97
CA PHE A 77 -9.00 0.73 6.14
C PHE A 77 -8.83 2.09 5.42
N THR A 78 -9.89 2.62 4.81
CA THR A 78 -9.82 3.91 4.09
C THR A 78 -9.58 5.11 5.01
N LYS A 79 -10.07 5.05 6.26
CA LYS A 79 -9.88 6.11 7.25
C LYS A 79 -8.57 6.00 8.04
N ASN A 80 -7.69 5.04 7.69
CA ASN A 80 -6.47 4.75 8.43
C ASN A 80 -6.72 4.56 9.95
N THR A 81 -7.84 3.91 10.30
CA THR A 81 -8.22 3.68 11.69
C THR A 81 -7.21 2.76 12.39
N PRO A 82 -6.76 3.07 13.61
CA PRO A 82 -5.87 2.20 14.39
C PRO A 82 -6.44 0.78 14.52
N LEU A 83 -5.57 -0.24 14.45
CA LEU A 83 -6.01 -1.65 14.35
C LEU A 83 -6.96 -2.09 15.47
N LYS A 84 -6.70 -1.68 16.71
CA LYS A 84 -7.57 -2.03 17.85
C LYS A 84 -8.97 -1.44 17.70
N LEU A 85 -9.04 -0.14 17.45
CA LEU A 85 -10.31 0.55 17.22
C LEU A 85 -11.04 -0.05 16.02
N ALA A 86 -10.30 -0.42 14.97
CA ALA A 86 -10.88 -1.12 13.83
C ALA A 86 -11.41 -2.52 14.19
N CYS A 87 -10.79 -3.26 15.11
CA CYS A 87 -11.33 -4.53 15.63
C CYS A 87 -12.67 -4.29 16.34
N ASP A 88 -12.72 -3.28 17.21
CA ASP A 88 -13.91 -2.94 17.99
C ASP A 88 -15.07 -2.48 17.09
N LEU A 89 -14.79 -1.59 16.13
CA LEU A 89 -15.79 -1.08 15.18
C LEU A 89 -16.29 -2.16 14.23
N SER A 90 -15.39 -2.98 13.68
CA SER A 90 -15.74 -4.01 12.71
C SER A 90 -16.26 -5.30 13.34
N LEU A 91 -16.08 -5.50 14.65
CA LEU A 91 -16.37 -6.76 15.35
C LEU A 91 -15.61 -7.94 14.72
N ILE A 92 -14.33 -7.75 14.43
CA ILE A 92 -13.44 -8.73 13.81
C ILE A 92 -12.23 -8.95 14.73
N SER A 93 -11.82 -10.21 14.90
CA SER A 93 -10.63 -10.52 15.69
C SER A 93 -9.36 -9.90 15.08
N TYR A 94 -8.42 -9.51 15.93
CA TYR A 94 -7.18 -8.86 15.50
C TYR A 94 -6.41 -9.63 14.41
N PRO A 95 -6.20 -10.97 14.50
CA PRO A 95 -5.52 -11.73 13.45
C PRO A 95 -6.27 -11.70 12.11
N SER A 96 -7.61 -11.81 12.15
CA SER A 96 -8.45 -11.77 10.96
C SER A 96 -8.43 -10.38 10.31
N LEU A 97 -8.52 -9.32 11.11
CA LEU A 97 -8.42 -7.94 10.62
C LEU A 97 -7.07 -7.71 9.93
N ARG A 98 -5.96 -8.10 10.58
CA ARG A 98 -4.60 -7.97 10.02
C ARG A 98 -4.43 -8.72 8.70
N SER A 99 -4.91 -9.95 8.62
CA SER A 99 -4.87 -10.76 7.39
C SER A 99 -5.68 -10.10 6.26
N ASN A 100 -6.89 -9.64 6.56
CA ASN A 100 -7.75 -9.00 5.57
C ASN A 100 -7.24 -7.61 5.14
N TYR A 101 -6.64 -6.83 6.03
CA TYR A 101 -5.94 -5.59 5.65
C TYR A 101 -4.77 -5.86 4.71
N THR A 102 -4.05 -6.96 4.91
CA THR A 102 -2.99 -7.40 3.98
C THR A 102 -3.59 -7.73 2.61
N ARG A 103 -4.71 -8.47 2.57
CA ARG A 103 -5.44 -8.74 1.32
C ARG A 103 -5.86 -7.45 0.62
N LEU A 104 -6.44 -6.49 1.34
CA LEU A 104 -6.83 -5.21 0.77
C LEU A 104 -5.65 -4.46 0.13
N ARG A 105 -4.49 -4.43 0.80
CA ARG A 105 -3.28 -3.81 0.23
C ARG A 105 -2.85 -4.44 -1.09
N LEU A 106 -3.00 -5.76 -1.24
CA LEU A 106 -2.67 -6.46 -2.48
C LEU A 106 -3.66 -6.19 -3.62
N LEU A 107 -4.87 -5.71 -3.31
CA LEU A 107 -5.89 -5.35 -4.30
C LEU A 107 -5.76 -3.90 -4.78
N LEU A 108 -5.00 -3.06 -4.06
CA LEU A 108 -4.76 -1.69 -4.49
C LEU A 108 -3.98 -1.70 -5.81
N PRO A 109 -4.31 -0.79 -6.75
CA PRO A 109 -3.58 -0.69 -8.01
C PRO A 109 -2.12 -0.35 -7.71
N LYS A 110 -1.20 -1.10 -8.32
CA LYS A 110 0.23 -0.76 -8.30
C LYS A 110 0.47 0.29 -9.36
N THR A 111 0.86 1.50 -8.96
CA THR A 111 1.33 2.53 -9.90
C THR A 111 2.67 2.09 -10.47
N LYS A 112 2.80 2.17 -11.79
CA LYS A 112 4.08 1.97 -12.51
C LYS A 112 4.69 3.30 -12.96
N ASP A 113 4.02 4.40 -12.65
CA ASP A 113 4.45 5.71 -13.06
C ASP A 113 5.75 6.05 -12.37
N LYS A 114 6.71 6.52 -13.17
CA LYS A 114 7.97 7.05 -12.66
C LYS A 114 7.78 8.47 -12.14
N LEU A 115 8.61 8.82 -11.18
CA LEU A 115 8.84 10.19 -10.75
C LEU A 115 9.61 10.94 -11.84
N VAL A 116 9.19 12.18 -12.10
CA VAL A 116 9.77 13.04 -13.15
C VAL A 116 10.08 14.40 -12.54
N GLY A 117 11.21 14.99 -12.91
CA GLY A 117 11.59 16.36 -12.53
C GLY A 117 12.67 16.39 -11.45
N ASP A 118 12.51 17.25 -10.44
CA ASP A 118 13.45 17.37 -9.33
C ASP A 118 13.07 16.40 -8.20
N ILE A 119 13.87 15.33 -8.08
CA ILE A 119 13.61 14.18 -7.22
C ILE A 119 14.68 14.10 -6.14
N ILE A 120 14.24 13.89 -4.91
CA ILE A 120 15.12 13.71 -3.75
C ILE A 120 15.07 12.25 -3.36
N VAL A 121 16.25 11.64 -3.22
CA VAL A 121 16.41 10.22 -2.92
C VAL A 121 17.25 10.07 -1.67
N ASP A 122 16.79 9.24 -0.74
CA ASP A 122 17.45 8.96 0.53
C ASP A 122 17.04 7.56 1.03
N GLU A 123 17.70 7.07 2.06
CA GLU A 123 17.39 5.82 2.73
C GLU A 123 17.07 5.98 4.22
N ALA A 124 16.17 5.14 4.71
CA ALA A 124 15.84 5.09 6.13
C ALA A 124 15.83 3.66 6.66
N PHE A 125 16.35 3.51 7.88
CA PHE A 125 16.29 2.26 8.63
C PHE A 125 14.99 2.18 9.42
N VAL A 126 14.26 1.07 9.23
CA VAL A 126 13.02 0.77 9.92
C VAL A 126 13.17 -0.52 10.73
N GLY A 127 12.94 -0.44 12.03
CA GLY A 127 13.03 -1.59 12.93
C GLY A 127 13.94 -1.30 14.13
N LYS A 128 14.18 -2.34 14.94
CA LYS A 128 15.01 -2.22 16.14
C LYS A 128 16.44 -2.67 15.83
N ARG A 129 17.38 -1.72 15.93
CA ARG A 129 18.83 -1.98 15.77
C ARG A 129 19.35 -3.10 16.69
N LYS A 130 18.82 -3.19 17.92
CA LYS A 130 19.27 -4.14 18.95
C LYS A 130 19.18 -5.62 18.53
N ASN A 131 18.30 -5.97 17.59
CA ASN A 131 18.06 -7.37 17.19
C ASN A 131 18.53 -7.66 15.76
N ASN A 132 19.34 -6.79 15.14
CA ASN A 132 19.73 -6.89 13.73
C ASN A 132 18.55 -7.08 12.75
N ASN A 133 17.37 -6.56 13.12
CA ASN A 133 16.14 -6.69 12.34
C ASN A 133 15.70 -5.32 11.83
N GLN A 134 16.62 -4.63 11.16
CA GLN A 134 16.34 -3.36 10.49
C GLN A 134 16.17 -3.63 9.01
N ALA A 135 15.00 -3.29 8.49
CA ALA A 135 14.79 -3.17 7.06
C ALA A 135 15.37 -1.82 6.60
N ILE A 136 16.03 -1.83 5.46
CA ILE A 136 16.44 -0.61 4.76
C ILE A 136 15.31 -0.26 3.80
N VAL A 137 14.83 0.97 3.88
CA VAL A 137 13.79 1.48 2.99
C VAL A 137 14.40 2.62 2.18
N MET A 138 14.44 2.45 0.87
CA MET A 138 14.75 3.54 -0.04
C MET A 138 13.50 4.35 -0.34
N GLY A 139 13.68 5.66 -0.43
CA GLY A 139 12.62 6.59 -0.72
C GLY A 139 13.01 7.57 -1.80
N ALA A 140 12.08 7.84 -2.71
CA ALA A 140 12.16 8.94 -3.66
C ALA A 140 10.92 9.80 -3.55
N VAL A 141 11.11 11.11 -3.54
CA VAL A 141 10.02 12.10 -3.48
C VAL A 141 10.32 13.23 -4.44
N ASN A 142 9.30 13.71 -5.13
CA ASN A 142 9.47 14.93 -5.92
C ASN A 142 9.48 16.17 -5.03
N ARG A 143 10.09 17.25 -5.51
CA ARG A 143 10.23 18.52 -4.79
C ARG A 143 8.92 19.06 -4.22
N GLU A 144 7.85 18.96 -5.00
CA GLU A 144 6.52 19.45 -4.66
C GLU A 144 5.80 18.57 -3.62
N PHE A 145 6.40 17.43 -3.25
CA PHE A 145 5.88 16.51 -2.23
C PHE A 145 4.48 15.94 -2.58
N ASN A 146 4.22 15.69 -3.86
CA ASN A 146 2.94 15.15 -4.33
C ASN A 146 3.02 13.68 -4.77
N LYS A 147 4.22 13.18 -5.11
CA LYS A 147 4.47 11.79 -5.48
C LYS A 147 5.66 11.24 -4.71
N ILE A 148 5.48 10.05 -4.15
CA ILE A 148 6.47 9.38 -3.31
C ILE A 148 6.52 7.91 -3.73
N HIS A 149 7.73 7.36 -3.85
CA HIS A 149 7.97 5.93 -3.95
C HIS A 149 8.81 5.47 -2.77
N LEU A 150 8.39 4.37 -2.12
CA LEU A 150 9.12 3.72 -1.04
C LEU A 150 9.26 2.24 -1.37
N GLU A 151 10.46 1.68 -1.27
CA GLU A 151 10.71 0.24 -1.43
C GLU A 151 11.70 -0.26 -0.37
N ILE A 152 11.47 -1.49 0.12
CA ILE A 152 12.43 -2.17 0.97
C ILE A 152 13.53 -2.72 0.08
N VAL A 153 14.78 -2.40 0.38
CA VAL A 153 15.97 -2.87 -0.34
C VAL A 153 16.79 -3.81 0.55
N PRO A 154 17.53 -4.77 -0.04
CA PRO A 154 18.29 -5.76 0.72
C PRO A 154 19.49 -5.16 1.45
N ASP A 155 20.13 -4.17 0.84
CA ASP A 155 21.35 -3.53 1.30
C ASP A 155 21.37 -2.07 0.83
N ARG A 156 22.51 -1.41 1.00
CA ARG A 156 22.75 -0.04 0.57
C ARG A 156 23.85 0.02 -0.50
N GLU A 157 24.04 -1.09 -1.20
CA GLU A 157 25.01 -1.18 -2.28
C GLU A 157 24.49 -0.41 -3.48
N GLN A 158 25.43 -0.06 -4.36
CA GLN A 158 25.16 0.72 -5.55
C GLN A 158 24.17 0.01 -6.49
N ASP A 159 24.28 -1.31 -6.66
CA ASP A 159 23.35 -2.09 -7.49
C ASP A 159 21.89 -1.97 -7.00
N SER A 160 21.67 -2.05 -5.69
CA SER A 160 20.35 -1.90 -5.06
C SER A 160 19.79 -0.49 -5.28
N LEU A 161 20.65 0.52 -5.18
CA LEU A 161 20.31 1.92 -5.42
C LEU A 161 19.87 2.15 -6.88
N GLU A 162 20.70 1.70 -7.81
CA GLU A 162 20.49 1.86 -9.24
C GLU A 162 19.22 1.14 -9.70
N ALA A 163 19.00 -0.09 -9.21
CA ALA A 163 17.78 -0.85 -9.49
C ALA A 163 16.53 -0.09 -9.04
N PHE A 164 16.58 0.58 -7.88
CA PHE A 164 15.49 1.42 -7.39
C PHE A 164 15.26 2.65 -8.28
N LEU A 165 16.32 3.37 -8.66
CA LEU A 165 16.25 4.56 -9.52
C LEU A 165 15.68 4.21 -10.89
N LEU A 166 16.22 3.20 -11.56
CA LEU A 166 15.75 2.75 -12.88
C LEU A 166 14.30 2.31 -12.87
N LYS A 167 13.81 1.80 -11.74
CA LYS A 167 12.42 1.35 -11.58
C LYS A 167 11.44 2.50 -11.38
N TYR A 168 11.80 3.52 -10.59
CA TYR A 168 10.83 4.54 -10.14
C TYR A 168 11.14 5.97 -10.55
N VAL A 169 12.30 6.25 -11.15
CA VAL A 169 12.69 7.60 -11.55
C VAL A 169 12.90 7.62 -13.07
N ASP A 170 12.43 8.69 -13.70
CA ASP A 170 12.67 8.94 -15.13
C ASP A 170 14.09 9.45 -15.35
N ILE A 171 14.75 8.95 -16.41
CA ILE A 171 16.15 9.23 -16.69
C ILE A 171 16.44 10.72 -16.88
N ASN A 172 15.47 11.49 -17.36
CA ASN A 172 15.61 12.93 -17.57
C ASN A 172 15.40 13.74 -16.29
N SER A 173 15.25 13.08 -15.14
CA SER A 173 15.07 13.73 -13.84
C SER A 173 16.40 14.20 -13.27
N PHE A 174 16.30 15.21 -12.40
CA PHE A 174 17.41 15.73 -11.63
C PHE A 174 17.32 15.19 -10.20
N ILE A 175 18.32 14.42 -9.80
CA ILE A 175 18.36 13.71 -8.52
C ILE A 175 19.17 14.50 -7.51
N THR A 176 18.62 14.70 -6.31
CA THR A 176 19.33 15.19 -5.14
C THR A 176 19.51 14.05 -4.14
N THR A 177 20.75 13.75 -3.75
CA THR A 177 21.07 12.72 -2.75
C THR A 177 22.07 13.24 -1.72
N ASP A 178 22.17 12.52 -0.61
CA ASP A 178 23.25 12.72 0.35
C ASP A 178 24.61 12.39 -0.28
N ALA A 179 25.68 12.98 0.26
CA ALA A 179 27.07 12.81 -0.20
C ALA A 179 27.69 11.42 0.06
N TRP A 180 26.89 10.37 -0.03
CA TRP A 180 27.35 9.01 0.21
C TRP A 180 27.91 8.38 -1.07
N SER A 181 28.92 7.53 -0.91
CA SER A 181 29.78 7.05 -1.99
C SER A 181 29.07 6.20 -3.03
N SER A 182 28.00 5.50 -2.65
CA SER A 182 27.17 4.72 -3.57
C SER A 182 26.46 5.57 -4.62
N TYR A 183 26.38 6.89 -4.41
CA TYR A 183 25.69 7.82 -5.30
C TYR A 183 26.60 8.48 -6.35
N TYR A 184 27.94 8.27 -6.30
CA TYR A 184 28.87 8.99 -7.20
C TYR A 184 28.69 8.63 -8.68
N ASP A 185 28.30 7.39 -8.98
CA ASP A 185 28.20 6.92 -10.37
C ASP A 185 26.84 7.19 -11.02
N ILE A 186 25.89 7.82 -10.32
CA ILE A 186 24.56 8.14 -10.86
C ILE A 186 24.64 8.95 -12.16
N THR A 187 25.66 9.81 -12.27
CA THR A 187 25.91 10.60 -13.47
C THR A 187 26.23 9.75 -14.70
N TYR A 188 26.88 8.58 -14.55
CA TYR A 188 27.14 7.66 -15.65
C TYR A 188 25.86 7.03 -16.21
N TYR A 189 24.80 6.95 -15.40
CA TYR A 189 23.50 6.44 -15.84
C TYR A 189 22.68 7.47 -16.62
N GLY A 190 23.14 8.73 -16.72
CA GLY A 190 22.47 9.78 -17.49
C GLY A 190 21.52 10.65 -16.67
N TYR A 191 21.45 10.48 -15.36
CA TYR A 191 20.71 11.39 -14.49
C TYR A 191 21.49 12.67 -14.24
N GLY A 192 20.78 13.80 -14.16
CA GLY A 192 21.33 15.00 -13.53
C GLY A 192 21.47 14.76 -12.03
N HIS A 193 22.61 15.11 -11.42
CA HIS A 193 22.86 14.80 -10.01
C HIS A 193 23.32 16.03 -9.22
N ARG A 194 22.79 16.16 -8.01
CA ARG A 194 23.22 17.11 -7.00
C ARG A 194 23.47 16.37 -5.70
N ILE A 195 24.64 16.62 -5.15
CA ILE A 195 25.05 16.11 -3.85
C ILE A 195 24.80 17.19 -2.80
N GLU A 196 24.09 16.85 -1.74
CA GLU A 196 24.04 17.65 -0.51
C GLU A 196 24.80 16.94 0.61
N ASN A 197 25.73 17.65 1.23
CA ASN A 197 26.48 17.10 2.35
C ASN A 197 25.86 17.51 3.69
N HIS A 198 25.09 16.58 4.27
CA HIS A 198 24.45 16.76 5.58
C HIS A 198 25.45 16.98 6.72
N SER A 199 26.67 16.43 6.63
CA SER A 199 27.73 16.69 7.63
C SER A 199 28.23 18.14 7.61
N ARG A 200 27.98 18.87 6.50
CA ARG A 200 28.31 20.27 6.32
C ARG A 200 27.09 21.20 6.47
N PHE A 201 26.00 20.70 7.07
CA PHE A 201 24.74 21.45 7.25
C PHE A 201 24.09 21.95 5.95
N GLN A 202 24.36 21.30 4.82
CA GLN A 202 23.66 21.57 3.56
C GLN A 202 22.35 20.79 3.54
N LEU A 203 21.27 21.38 4.05
CA LEU A 203 19.95 20.75 4.19
C LEU A 203 18.88 21.40 3.31
N LYS A 204 19.28 22.31 2.41
CA LYS A 204 18.34 23.17 1.69
C LYS A 204 17.48 22.37 0.72
N TYR A 205 18.00 21.26 0.21
CA TYR A 205 17.35 20.44 -0.80
C TYR A 205 16.81 19.10 -0.28
N SER A 206 17.19 18.62 0.91
CA SER A 206 16.74 17.33 1.46
C SER A 206 15.48 17.37 2.35
N CYS A 207 15.02 18.53 2.84
CA CYS A 207 13.85 18.60 3.75
C CYS A 207 12.59 17.80 3.33
N PRO A 208 12.22 17.71 2.02
CA PRO A 208 11.05 16.93 1.64
C PRO A 208 11.15 15.44 2.00
N ILE A 209 12.31 14.79 1.82
CA ILE A 209 12.44 13.35 2.11
C ILE A 209 12.48 13.08 3.62
N GLU A 210 13.07 13.97 4.41
CA GLU A 210 13.02 13.91 5.88
C GLU A 210 11.57 13.92 6.40
N ARG A 211 10.73 14.76 5.81
CA ARG A 211 9.29 14.79 6.11
C ARG A 211 8.60 13.48 5.74
N VAL A 212 8.97 12.84 4.63
CA VAL A 212 8.49 11.48 4.30
C VAL A 212 8.84 10.53 5.45
N TRP A 213 10.08 10.55 5.93
CA TRP A 213 10.52 9.66 7.01
C TRP A 213 9.80 9.90 8.33
N ALA A 214 9.58 11.16 8.70
CA ALA A 214 8.82 11.50 9.89
C ALA A 214 7.38 10.96 9.83
N LEU A 215 6.69 11.17 8.71
CA LEU A 215 5.32 10.69 8.49
C LEU A 215 5.28 9.15 8.43
N PHE A 216 6.21 8.53 7.71
CA PHE A 216 6.27 7.09 7.55
C PHE A 216 6.54 6.38 8.88
N LYS A 217 7.53 6.82 9.66
CA LYS A 217 7.82 6.25 10.99
C LYS A 217 6.64 6.45 11.95
N THR A 218 5.94 7.59 11.86
CA THR A 218 4.74 7.85 12.68
C THR A 218 3.58 6.94 12.28
N PHE A 219 3.35 6.76 10.98
CA PHE A 219 2.37 5.83 10.44
C PHE A 219 2.64 4.41 10.92
N LEU A 220 3.88 3.93 10.77
CA LEU A 220 4.29 2.61 11.25
C LEU A 220 4.08 2.45 12.76
N LYS A 221 4.39 3.46 13.58
CA LYS A 221 4.10 3.38 15.03
C LYS A 221 2.61 3.24 15.31
N ARG A 222 1.75 3.99 14.61
CA ARG A 222 0.28 3.94 14.79
C ARG A 222 -0.34 2.64 14.28
N THR A 223 0.15 2.12 13.16
CA THR A 223 -0.38 0.89 12.55
C THR A 223 0.23 -0.37 13.16
N SER A 224 1.50 -0.31 13.58
CA SER A 224 2.29 -1.46 14.07
C SER A 224 2.55 -1.45 15.58
N SER A 225 1.92 -0.56 16.36
CA SER A 225 2.02 -0.53 17.84
C SER A 225 1.58 -1.84 18.53
N TYR A 226 1.12 -2.85 17.78
CA TYR A 226 0.86 -4.21 18.24
C TYR A 226 1.71 -5.30 17.54
N LEU A 227 2.90 -4.95 17.03
CA LEU A 227 3.98 -5.94 16.86
C LEU A 227 4.70 -6.15 18.20
N GLU A 228 3.94 -6.42 19.27
CA GLU A 228 4.53 -6.98 20.48
C GLU A 228 4.78 -8.48 20.26
N ARG A 229 6.07 -8.82 20.33
CA ARG A 229 6.66 -10.07 20.84
C ARG A 229 6.03 -11.36 20.29
N LYS A 230 6.81 -12.05 19.46
CA LYS A 230 6.57 -13.36 18.83
C LYS A 230 5.90 -13.24 17.47
N THR A 231 6.72 -13.07 16.45
CA THR A 231 6.71 -13.99 15.31
C THR A 231 8.03 -13.82 14.60
N VAL A 232 8.70 -14.96 14.50
CA VAL A 232 10.05 -15.24 14.01
C VAL A 232 10.18 -14.87 12.54
#